data_AF-A0A1D2N7N0-F1
#
_entry.id   AF-A0A1D2N7N0-F1
#
_cell.length_a   1.000
_cell.length_b   1.000
_cell.length_c   1.000
_cell.angle_alpha   90.00
_cell.angle_beta   90.00
_cell.angle_gamma   90.00
#
_symmetry.space_group_name_H-M   'P 1'
#
loop_
_entity.id
_entity.type
_entity.pdbx_description
1 polymer ?
#
loop_
_entity_poly.entity_id
_entity_poly.type
_entity_poly.pdbx_seq_one_letter_code
_entity_poly.pdbx_strand_id
1 'polypeptide(L)'
;MSGYTIADMKKFCYKTVKVAQDYCPYLWKAYDKAGYLTATVEDVPLGTSFNFLKAGFVHKPTDFFIRPMMLAVMKHLPREDNWYVRCLGSSMIENVMLNYIEDILTKASNRAPVFLHGWLAVLAHECSNSAKYGDKPISNFLRKIDKENTIIMFMSDHGDIYGDFRETIQGWYEDKLPAL
;
A
#
# COMPACT_ATOMS: atom_id res chain seq x y z
N MET A 1 -8.71 -8.07 1.90
CA MET A 1 -9.50 -9.19 2.49
C MET A 1 -10.10 -9.93 1.32
N SER A 2 -9.90 -11.23 1.21
CA SER A 2 -10.45 -12.03 0.10
C SER A 2 -11.64 -12.84 0.59
N GLY A 3 -12.64 -13.03 -0.28
CA GLY A 3 -13.77 -13.94 -0.01
C GLY A 3 -14.89 -13.41 0.88
N TYR A 4 -14.94 -12.10 1.19
CA TYR A 4 -16.01 -11.49 1.98
C TYR A 4 -16.78 -10.44 1.17
N THR A 5 -18.10 -10.39 1.33
CA THR A 5 -18.92 -9.31 0.77
C THR A 5 -18.82 -8.05 1.65
N ILE A 6 -19.20 -6.88 1.10
CA ILE A 6 -19.30 -5.64 1.90
C ILE A 6 -20.24 -5.83 3.10
N ALA A 7 -21.32 -6.61 2.93
CA ALA A 7 -22.26 -6.89 4.01
C ALA A 7 -21.62 -7.70 5.14
N ASP A 8 -20.79 -8.70 4.82
CA ASP A 8 -20.03 -9.43 5.82
C ASP A 8 -19.03 -8.51 6.52
N MET A 9 -18.35 -7.67 5.75
CA MET A 9 -17.36 -6.75 6.30
C MET A 9 -17.95 -5.72 7.26
N LYS A 10 -19.17 -5.22 6.99
CA LYS A 10 -19.89 -4.31 7.90
C LYS A 10 -20.21 -4.97 9.25
N LYS A 11 -20.42 -6.29 9.29
CA LYS A 11 -20.70 -7.01 10.55
C LYS A 11 -19.48 -7.09 11.46
N PHE A 12 -18.27 -7.20 10.90
CA PHE A 12 -17.07 -7.51 11.69
C PHE A 12 -16.06 -6.37 11.77
N CYS A 13 -15.94 -5.55 10.72
CA CYS A 13 -14.86 -4.58 10.56
C CYS A 13 -15.31 -3.13 10.41
N TYR A 14 -16.44 -2.91 9.73
CA TYR A 14 -16.92 -1.56 9.41
C TYR A 14 -18.19 -1.19 10.19
N LYS A 15 -18.31 -1.64 11.45
CA LYS A 15 -19.47 -1.30 12.30
C LYS A 15 -19.60 0.22 12.49
N THR A 16 -18.49 0.90 12.75
CA THR A 16 -18.38 2.38 12.77
C THR A 16 -16.94 2.79 12.44
N VAL A 17 -16.73 4.07 12.12
CA VAL A 17 -15.38 4.65 11.90
C VAL A 17 -14.47 4.58 13.15
N LYS A 18 -15.04 4.32 14.34
CA LYS A 18 -14.32 4.23 15.61
C LYS A 18 -13.89 2.80 15.97
N VAL A 19 -14.38 1.80 15.24
CA VAL A 19 -14.02 0.41 15.52
C VAL A 19 -12.67 0.10 14.91
N ALA A 20 -11.76 -0.38 15.75
CA ALA A 20 -10.44 -0.79 15.32
C ALA A 20 -10.50 -2.06 14.47
N GLN A 21 -9.58 -2.15 13.51
CA GLN A 21 -9.52 -3.23 12.53
C GLN A 21 -8.66 -4.40 13.00
N ASP A 22 -8.23 -4.41 14.27
CA ASP A 22 -7.38 -5.45 14.87
C ASP A 22 -7.98 -6.85 14.81
N TYR A 23 -9.31 -7.00 14.73
CA TYR A 23 -9.97 -8.31 14.64
C TYR A 23 -10.40 -8.69 13.21
N CYS A 24 -10.17 -7.81 12.23
CA CYS A 24 -10.56 -8.06 10.86
C CYS A 24 -9.78 -9.21 10.22
N PRO A 25 -10.41 -10.07 9.41
CA PRO A 25 -9.77 -11.24 8.81
C PRO A 25 -8.94 -10.86 7.59
N TYR A 26 -7.93 -10.00 7.79
CA TYR A 26 -6.99 -9.64 6.74
C TYR A 26 -6.10 -10.80 6.34
N LEU A 27 -5.66 -10.79 5.08
CA LEU A 27 -4.93 -11.88 4.46
C LEU A 27 -3.61 -12.19 5.20
N TRP A 28 -2.89 -11.16 5.64
CA TRP A 28 -1.65 -11.33 6.40
C TRP A 28 -1.83 -12.17 7.67
N LYS A 29 -3.02 -12.18 8.31
CA LYS A 29 -3.26 -13.02 9.49
C LYS A 29 -3.27 -14.50 9.18
N ALA A 30 -3.67 -14.88 7.97
CA ALA A 30 -3.60 -16.28 7.54
C ALA A 30 -2.14 -16.68 7.30
N TYR A 31 -1.35 -15.79 6.70
CA TYR A 31 0.08 -15.99 6.46
C TYR A 31 0.89 -16.03 7.76
N ASP A 32 0.61 -15.13 8.70
CA ASP A 32 1.19 -15.13 10.05
C ASP A 32 0.98 -16.48 10.76
N LYS A 33 -0.27 -16.99 10.76
CA LYS A 33 -0.59 -18.33 11.30
C LYS A 33 0.11 -19.47 10.57
N ALA A 34 0.46 -19.29 9.30
CA ALA A 34 1.23 -20.26 8.51
C ALA A 34 2.75 -20.12 8.70
N GLY A 35 3.22 -19.24 9.59
CA GLY A 35 4.63 -19.04 9.89
C GLY A 35 5.36 -18.08 8.93
N TYR A 36 4.63 -17.29 8.14
CA TYR A 36 5.23 -16.25 7.31
C TYR A 36 5.50 -15.00 8.14
N LEU A 37 6.59 -14.30 7.81
CA LEU A 37 6.75 -12.92 8.23
C LEU A 37 5.81 -12.04 7.40
N THR A 38 5.21 -11.04 8.05
CA THR A 38 4.18 -10.19 7.44
C THR A 38 4.63 -8.74 7.37
N ALA A 39 4.32 -8.08 6.25
CA ALA A 39 4.66 -6.68 6.04
C ALA A 39 3.50 -5.89 5.43
N THR A 40 3.29 -4.68 5.95
CA THR A 40 2.44 -3.66 5.32
C THR A 40 3.24 -2.37 5.14
N VAL A 41 3.37 -1.93 3.89
CA VAL A 41 4.17 -0.78 3.47
C VAL A 41 3.28 0.15 2.68
N GLU A 42 2.92 1.29 3.26
CA GLU A 42 2.03 2.29 2.65
C GLU A 42 2.64 3.68 2.78
N ASP A 43 2.57 4.48 1.71
CA ASP A 43 3.19 5.81 1.61
C ASP A 43 2.30 6.98 2.06
N VAL A 44 0.98 6.79 2.16
CA VAL A 44 0.02 7.81 2.62
C VAL A 44 -0.61 7.40 3.96
N PRO A 45 0.03 7.66 5.11
CA PRO A 45 -0.34 7.05 6.41
C PRO A 45 -1.72 7.46 6.96
N LEU A 46 -2.35 8.48 6.39
CA LEU A 46 -3.69 8.97 6.75
C LEU A 46 -4.77 8.60 5.71
N GLY A 47 -4.35 8.32 4.47
CA GLY A 47 -5.24 8.18 3.31
C GLY A 47 -5.30 6.78 2.71
N THR A 48 -4.45 5.85 3.14
CA THR A 48 -4.40 4.50 2.57
C THR A 48 -5.45 3.53 3.16
N SER A 49 -5.49 2.37 2.51
CA SER A 49 -6.39 1.22 2.63
C SER A 49 -6.96 0.96 4.03
N PHE A 50 -6.13 1.04 5.07
CA PHE A 50 -6.51 0.64 6.42
C PHE A 50 -6.74 1.81 7.39
N ASN A 51 -6.51 3.06 6.99
CA ASN A 51 -6.62 4.20 7.91
C ASN A 51 -7.53 5.31 7.39
N PHE A 52 -7.84 5.34 6.09
CA PHE A 52 -8.79 6.32 5.55
C PHE A 52 -10.20 6.11 6.11
N LEU A 53 -10.71 7.13 6.80
CA LEU A 53 -12.03 7.15 7.45
C LEU A 53 -12.29 5.95 8.39
N LYS A 54 -11.22 5.37 8.94
CA LYS A 54 -11.26 4.20 9.82
C LYS A 54 -10.33 4.45 11.01
N ALA A 55 -10.63 3.84 12.15
CA ALA A 55 -9.76 3.90 13.33
C ALA A 55 -8.38 3.27 13.07
N GLY A 56 -8.26 2.40 12.06
CA GLY A 56 -7.03 1.67 11.80
C GLY A 56 -6.81 0.58 12.83
N PHE A 57 -5.57 0.42 13.29
CA PHE A 57 -5.16 -0.63 14.20
C PHE A 57 -4.70 -0.03 15.54
N VAL A 58 -5.13 -0.63 16.64
CA VAL A 58 -4.63 -0.31 17.99
C VAL A 58 -3.31 -1.04 18.24
N HIS A 59 -3.19 -2.27 17.76
CA HIS A 59 -1.97 -3.07 17.84
C HIS A 59 -1.26 -3.12 16.50
N LYS A 60 0.06 -3.38 16.53
CA LYS A 60 0.84 -3.52 15.30
C LYS A 60 0.27 -4.71 14.48
N PRO A 61 -0.22 -4.50 13.24
CA PRO A 61 -0.97 -5.52 12.50
C PRO A 61 -0.09 -6.55 11.79
N THR A 62 1.19 -6.24 11.56
CA THR A 62 2.17 -7.06 10.84
C THR A 62 3.56 -6.93 11.48
N ASP A 63 4.48 -7.85 11.18
CA ASP A 63 5.84 -7.83 11.72
C ASP A 63 6.57 -6.53 11.34
N PHE A 64 6.47 -6.16 10.06
CA PHE A 64 6.97 -4.91 9.51
C PHE A 64 5.78 -4.00 9.20
N PHE A 65 5.69 -2.87 9.89
CA PHE A 65 4.60 -1.90 9.72
C PHE A 65 5.19 -0.49 9.66
N ILE A 66 5.31 0.07 8.45
CA ILE A 66 6.03 1.34 8.23
C ILE A 66 5.25 2.58 8.71
N ARG A 67 3.95 2.46 8.92
CA ARG A 67 3.06 3.59 9.20
C ARG A 67 3.53 4.52 10.34
N PRO A 68 4.06 4.05 11.48
CA PRO A 68 4.56 4.95 12.53
C PRO A 68 5.69 5.87 12.06
N MET A 69 6.61 5.36 11.21
CA MET A 69 7.65 6.17 10.58
C MET A 69 7.03 7.22 9.65
N MET A 70 6.07 6.82 8.82
CA MET A 70 5.41 7.76 7.90
C MET A 70 4.61 8.84 8.63
N LEU A 71 3.98 8.52 9.76
CA LEU A 71 3.36 9.54 10.62
C LEU A 71 4.39 10.54 11.18
N ALA A 72 5.56 10.06 11.58
CA ALA A 72 6.63 10.93 12.04
C ALA A 72 7.15 11.83 10.91
N VAL A 73 7.33 11.30 9.70
CA VAL A 73 7.66 12.06 8.48
C VAL A 73 6.64 13.18 8.26
N MET A 74 5.35 12.84 8.22
CA MET A 74 4.27 13.80 8.02
C MET A 74 4.18 14.87 9.11
N LYS A 75 4.62 14.56 10.34
CA LYS A 75 4.56 15.48 11.49
C LYS A 75 5.77 16.39 11.61
N HIS A 76 6.96 15.89 11.23
CA HIS A 76 8.23 16.52 11.59
C HIS A 76 9.05 17.00 10.39
N LEU A 77 8.75 16.55 9.18
CA LEU A 77 9.50 16.95 7.98
C LEU A 77 8.70 17.91 7.11
N PRO A 78 9.38 18.74 6.29
CA PRO A 78 8.72 19.55 5.28
C PRO A 78 7.87 18.66 4.36
N ARG A 79 6.65 19.11 4.10
CA ARG A 79 5.67 18.44 3.25
C ARG A 79 4.96 19.46 2.38
N GLU A 80 4.72 19.11 1.14
CA GLU A 80 3.95 19.89 0.19
C GLU A 80 2.44 19.78 0.41
N ASP A 81 1.99 18.71 1.07
CA ASP A 81 0.58 18.39 1.23
C ASP A 81 0.26 17.88 2.65
N ASN A 82 -1.01 17.98 3.03
CA ASN A 82 -1.47 17.51 4.33
C ASN A 82 -1.59 15.99 4.45
N TRP A 83 -1.64 15.28 3.32
CA TRP A 83 -1.91 13.85 3.22
C TRP A 83 -0.67 13.02 2.89
N TYR A 84 0.28 13.56 2.12
CA TYR A 84 1.45 12.84 1.64
C TYR A 84 2.73 13.69 1.58
N VAL A 85 3.85 13.02 1.31
CA VAL A 85 5.13 13.63 0.91
C VAL A 85 5.60 12.95 -0.37
N ARG A 86 6.07 13.69 -1.38
CA ARG A 86 6.70 13.08 -2.58
C ARG A 86 8.16 12.76 -2.36
N CYS A 87 8.84 13.47 -1.46
CA CYS A 87 10.27 13.30 -1.23
C CYS A 87 10.59 13.17 0.27
N LEU A 88 11.51 12.26 0.59
CA LEU A 88 12.18 12.16 1.87
C LEU A 88 13.66 12.48 1.67
N GLY A 89 14.06 13.70 2.01
CA GLY A 89 15.39 14.22 1.66
C GLY A 89 15.53 14.34 0.14
N SER A 90 16.57 13.73 -0.44
CA SER A 90 16.82 13.72 -1.88
C SER A 90 16.15 12.56 -2.62
N SER A 91 15.43 11.69 -1.93
CA SER A 91 14.83 10.48 -2.51
C SER A 91 13.32 10.66 -2.65
N MET A 92 12.78 10.31 -3.82
CA MET A 92 11.32 10.19 -3.98
C MET A 92 10.78 9.09 -3.05
N ILE A 93 9.56 9.26 -2.53
CA ILE A 93 9.01 8.42 -1.47
C ILE A 93 8.85 6.96 -1.93
N GLU A 94 8.49 6.74 -3.19
CA GLU A 94 8.39 5.41 -3.79
C GLU A 94 9.74 4.67 -3.79
N ASN A 95 10.86 5.39 -3.99
CA ASN A 95 12.18 4.78 -3.88
C ASN A 95 12.48 4.38 -2.44
N VAL A 96 12.08 5.18 -1.46
CA VAL A 96 12.21 4.83 -0.04
C VAL A 96 11.40 3.59 0.29
N MET A 97 10.16 3.51 -0.19
CA MET A 97 9.29 2.35 0.02
C MET A 97 9.84 1.09 -0.65
N LEU A 98 10.27 1.19 -1.92
CA LEU A 98 10.85 0.05 -2.65
C LEU A 98 12.14 -0.44 -2.01
N ASN A 99 13.01 0.47 -1.54
CA ASN A 99 14.22 0.08 -0.81
C ASN A 99 13.89 -0.58 0.53
N TYR A 100 12.85 -0.12 1.23
CA TYR A 100 12.39 -0.76 2.47
C TYR A 100 11.83 -2.17 2.22
N ILE A 101 11.06 -2.34 1.14
CA ILE A 101 10.56 -3.64 0.69
C ILE A 101 11.73 -4.56 0.30
N GLU A 102 12.69 -4.06 -0.47
CA GLU A 102 13.92 -4.79 -0.85
C GLU A 102 14.68 -5.27 0.39
N ASP A 103 14.85 -4.41 1.39
CA ASP A 103 15.48 -4.76 2.67
C ASP A 103 14.73 -5.87 3.41
N ILE A 104 13.39 -5.81 3.45
CA ILE A 104 12.58 -6.88 4.05
C ILE A 104 12.81 -8.19 3.27
N LEU A 105 12.66 -8.16 1.95
CA LEU A 105 12.74 -9.35 1.12
C LEU A 105 14.16 -9.95 1.05
N THR A 106 15.21 -9.17 1.24
CA THR A 106 16.60 -9.66 1.21
C THR A 106 17.11 -10.09 2.58
N LYS A 107 16.67 -9.44 3.66
CA LYS A 107 17.15 -9.73 5.03
C LYS A 107 16.27 -10.73 5.78
N ALA A 108 14.96 -10.71 5.54
CA ALA A 108 14.00 -11.52 6.30
C ALA A 108 13.70 -12.88 5.65
N SER A 109 13.76 -12.96 4.31
CA SER A 109 13.44 -14.19 3.55
C SER A 109 14.30 -15.40 3.91
N ASN A 110 15.55 -15.19 4.34
CA ASN A 110 16.43 -16.26 4.79
C ASN A 110 15.98 -16.93 6.10
N ARG A 111 15.04 -16.30 6.84
CA ARG A 111 14.54 -16.81 8.13
C ARG A 111 13.19 -17.50 7.99
N ALA A 112 12.30 -16.92 7.17
CA ALA A 112 10.94 -17.40 6.96
C ALA A 112 10.37 -16.80 5.66
N PRO A 113 9.39 -17.44 5.01
CA PRO A 113 8.74 -16.86 3.85
C PRO A 113 8.00 -15.56 4.23
N VAL A 114 7.85 -14.65 3.27
CA VAL A 114 7.31 -13.30 3.53
C VAL A 114 5.99 -13.10 2.78
N PHE A 115 4.96 -12.66 3.49
CA PHE A 115 3.78 -12.03 2.90
C PHE A 115 3.91 -10.51 3.01
N LEU A 116 3.90 -9.81 1.88
CA LEU A 116 4.06 -8.36 1.85
C LEU A 116 2.94 -7.70 1.07
N HIS A 117 2.30 -6.72 1.71
CA HIS A 117 1.37 -5.80 1.08
C HIS A 117 2.05 -4.42 0.95
N GLY A 118 2.39 -4.04 -0.28
CA GLY A 118 2.91 -2.71 -0.61
C GLY A 118 1.85 -1.88 -1.34
N TRP A 119 1.64 -0.65 -0.91
CA TRP A 119 0.68 0.29 -1.51
C TRP A 119 1.37 1.66 -1.73
N LEU A 120 1.60 2.01 -3.00
CA LEU A 120 2.35 3.21 -3.41
C LEU A 120 1.38 4.23 -4.04
N ALA A 121 0.54 4.87 -3.22
CA ALA A 121 -0.49 5.76 -3.70
C ALA A 121 0.06 7.09 -4.23
N VAL A 122 1.14 7.63 -3.65
CA VAL A 122 1.69 8.96 -4.02
C VAL A 122 2.12 9.00 -5.48
N LEU A 123 2.54 7.86 -6.03
CA LEU A 123 3.06 7.74 -7.38
C LEU A 123 2.04 8.13 -8.45
N ALA A 124 0.75 7.83 -8.26
CA ALA A 124 -0.26 7.95 -9.31
C ALA A 124 -1.61 8.55 -8.86
N HIS A 125 -1.90 8.65 -7.55
CA HIS A 125 -3.23 9.05 -7.06
C HIS A 125 -3.68 10.44 -7.52
N GLU A 126 -2.78 11.43 -7.49
CA GLU A 126 -3.11 12.82 -7.89
C GLU A 126 -2.96 13.07 -9.39
N CYS A 127 -2.15 12.26 -10.07
CA CYS A 127 -1.84 12.46 -11.48
C CYS A 127 -1.31 11.16 -12.08
N SER A 128 -2.12 10.53 -12.94
CA SER A 128 -1.79 9.29 -13.65
C SER A 128 -0.47 9.39 -14.44
N ASN A 129 -0.17 10.55 -15.03
CA ASN A 129 1.09 10.80 -15.73
C ASN A 129 2.34 10.67 -14.84
N SER A 130 2.20 10.73 -13.51
CA SER A 130 3.31 10.54 -12.57
C SER A 130 3.71 9.08 -12.42
N ALA A 131 2.85 8.14 -12.82
CA ALA A 131 3.16 6.70 -12.79
C ALA A 131 4.42 6.35 -13.58
N LYS A 132 4.74 7.10 -14.64
CA LYS A 132 5.96 6.93 -15.44
C LYS A 132 7.25 7.06 -14.62
N TYR A 133 7.23 7.80 -13.51
CA TYR A 133 8.40 7.95 -12.64
C TYR A 133 8.73 6.66 -11.88
N GLY A 134 7.74 5.77 -11.71
CA GLY A 134 7.89 4.48 -11.05
C GLY A 134 8.43 3.37 -11.94
N ASP A 135 8.37 3.50 -13.27
CA ASP A 135 8.78 2.44 -14.20
C ASP A 135 10.22 1.97 -13.97
N LYS A 136 11.18 2.91 -14.00
CA LYS A 136 12.59 2.58 -13.77
C LYS A 136 12.88 2.08 -12.35
N PRO A 137 12.41 2.74 -11.27
CA PRO A 137 12.52 2.23 -9.90
C PRO A 137 11.98 0.82 -9.70
N ILE A 138 10.74 0.55 -10.12
CA ILE A 138 10.10 -0.76 -9.97
C ILE A 138 10.85 -1.81 -10.79
N SER A 139 11.22 -1.50 -12.03
CA SER A 139 12.03 -2.38 -12.89
C SER A 139 13.37 -2.73 -12.24
N ASN A 140 14.03 -1.76 -11.60
CA ASN A 140 15.27 -2.01 -10.85
C ASN A 140 15.03 -2.87 -9.62
N PHE A 141 14.00 -2.59 -8.83
CA PHE A 141 13.60 -3.39 -7.68
C PHE A 141 13.33 -4.85 -8.06
N LEU A 142 12.53 -5.08 -9.10
CA LEU A 142 12.19 -6.43 -9.60
C LEU A 142 13.44 -7.21 -10.06
N ARG A 143 14.46 -6.53 -10.58
CA ARG A 143 15.74 -7.17 -10.93
C ARG A 143 16.51 -7.68 -9.71
N LYS A 144 16.38 -7.03 -8.56
CA LYS A 144 17.15 -7.35 -7.35
C LYS A 144 16.53 -8.43 -6.46
N ILE A 145 15.21 -8.59 -6.50
CA ILE A 145 14.53 -9.58 -5.68
C ILE A 145 14.57 -10.98 -6.31
N ASP A 146 14.56 -12.01 -5.47
CA ASP A 146 14.37 -13.39 -5.92
C ASP A 146 12.97 -13.57 -6.51
N LYS A 147 12.91 -14.12 -7.71
CA LYS A 147 11.69 -14.37 -8.48
C LYS A 147 11.40 -15.85 -8.68
N GLU A 148 12.33 -16.74 -8.34
CA GLU A 148 12.16 -18.19 -8.57
C GLU A 148 11.11 -18.79 -7.64
N ASN A 149 11.01 -18.27 -6.41
CA ASN A 149 10.06 -18.73 -5.40
C ASN A 149 9.17 -17.59 -4.87
N THR A 150 8.80 -16.66 -5.74
CA THR A 150 8.01 -15.47 -5.36
C THR A 150 6.83 -15.29 -6.29
N ILE A 151 5.61 -15.22 -5.71
CA ILE A 151 4.42 -14.75 -6.43
C ILE A 151 4.34 -13.24 -6.25
N ILE A 152 4.40 -12.51 -7.37
CA ILE A 152 4.26 -11.05 -7.40
C ILE A 152 2.93 -10.72 -8.08
N MET A 153 2.11 -9.92 -7.40
CA MET A 153 0.87 -9.38 -7.94
C MET A 153 0.98 -7.86 -7.95
N PHE A 154 0.94 -7.29 -9.15
CA PHE A 154 0.86 -5.85 -9.35
C PHE A 154 -0.58 -5.49 -9.69
N MET A 155 -1.13 -4.46 -9.04
CA MET A 155 -2.52 -4.03 -9.23
C MET A 155 -2.70 -2.55 -8.89
N SER A 156 -3.75 -1.96 -9.45
CA SER A 156 -4.37 -0.72 -8.98
C SER A 156 -5.71 -1.02 -8.30
N ASP A 157 -6.18 -0.17 -7.40
CA ASP A 157 -7.54 -0.26 -6.84
C ASP A 157 -8.59 0.40 -7.73
N HIS A 158 -8.19 1.38 -8.55
CA HIS A 158 -9.03 2.05 -9.53
C HIS A 158 -8.21 2.65 -10.68
N GLY A 159 -8.89 3.00 -11.78
CA GLY A 159 -8.32 3.83 -12.87
C GLY A 159 -8.25 5.32 -12.49
N ASP A 160 -8.03 6.20 -13.45
CA ASP A 160 -7.99 7.65 -13.18
C ASP A 160 -9.40 8.20 -12.86
N ILE A 161 -9.65 8.48 -11.58
CA ILE A 161 -10.95 8.92 -11.06
C ILE A 161 -11.02 10.42 -10.77
N TYR A 162 -10.01 11.20 -11.18
CA TYR A 162 -9.95 12.65 -10.95
C TYR A 162 -9.75 13.46 -12.24
N GLY A 163 -10.26 14.70 -12.23
CA GLY A 163 -10.00 15.70 -13.28
C GLY A 163 -10.68 15.45 -14.63
N ASP A 164 -10.38 16.35 -15.56
CA ASP A 164 -11.02 16.45 -16.89
C ASP A 164 -10.76 15.21 -17.76
N PHE A 165 -9.75 14.39 -17.43
CA PHE A 165 -9.47 13.16 -18.16
C PHE A 165 -10.66 12.20 -18.15
N ARG A 166 -11.46 12.19 -17.09
CA ARG A 166 -12.69 11.38 -16.98
C ARG A 166 -13.75 11.71 -18.03
N GLU A 167 -13.73 12.94 -18.55
CA GLU A 167 -14.67 13.40 -19.59
C GLU A 167 -14.27 12.88 -20.99
N THR A 168 -13.08 12.30 -21.12
CA THR A 168 -12.64 11.62 -22.34
C THR A 168 -13.22 10.21 -22.45
N ILE A 169 -13.27 9.67 -23.66
CA ILE A 169 -13.72 8.28 -23.86
C ILE A 169 -12.80 7.27 -23.17
N GLN A 170 -11.50 7.54 -23.11
CA GLN A 170 -10.53 6.73 -22.38
C GLN A 170 -10.78 6.78 -20.87
N GLY A 171 -10.97 7.97 -20.30
CA GLY A 171 -11.29 8.13 -18.88
C GLY A 171 -12.61 7.45 -18.49
N TRP A 172 -13.61 7.43 -19.37
CA TRP A 172 -14.84 6.67 -19.16
C TRP A 172 -14.60 5.16 -19.05
N TYR A 173 -13.67 4.61 -19.84
CA TYR A 173 -13.26 3.20 -19.72
C TYR A 173 -12.48 2.97 -18.43
N GLU A 174 -11.52 3.82 -18.10
CA GLU A 174 -10.71 3.73 -16.86
C GLU A 174 -11.57 3.78 -15.58
N ASP A 175 -12.62 4.60 -15.55
CA ASP A 175 -13.56 4.69 -14.41
C ASP A 175 -14.43 3.43 -14.23
N LYS A 176 -14.49 2.56 -15.24
CA LYS A 176 -15.35 1.37 -15.27
C LYS A 176 -14.58 0.05 -15.29
N LEU A 177 -13.26 0.09 -15.40
CA LEU A 177 -12.42 -1.10 -15.44
C LEU A 177 -11.71 -1.27 -14.09
N PRO A 178 -12.05 -2.32 -13.31
CA PRO A 178 -11.51 -2.53 -11.96
C PRO A 178 -10.06 -3.05 -11.94
N ALA A 179 -9.41 -3.22 -13.09
CA ALA A 179 -8.03 -3.70 -13.19
C ALA A 179 -7.42 -3.32 -14.56
N LEU A 180 -6.60 -2.28 -14.56
CA LEU A 180 -5.51 -2.07 -15.52
C LEU A 180 -4.21 -1.87 -14.72
#